data_AF-A0A383AGG8-F1
#
_entry.id   AF-A0A383AGG8-F1
#
_cell.length_a   1.000
_cell.length_b   1.000
_cell.length_c   1.000
_cell.angle_alpha   90.00
_cell.angle_beta   90.00
_cell.angle_gamma   90.00
#
_symmetry.space_group_name_H-M   'P 1'
#
loop_
_entity.id
_entity.type
_entity.pdbx_description
1 polymer ?
#
loop_
_entity_poly.entity_id
_entity_poly.type
_entity_poly.pdbx_seq_one_letter_code
_entity_poly.pdbx_strand_id
1 'polypeptide(L)' 'MQIIDSGILNHSEVGTPRATLTFPSVVALSNGTLLASCRAGSSKDCDDETIEFCRSNDGGATWSPPYRPF' A
#
# COMPACT_ATOMS: atom_id res chain seq x y z
N MET A 1 -6.84 4.26 -23.42
CA MET A 1 -6.87 4.00 -21.97
C MET A 1 -7.79 5.03 -21.35
N GLN A 2 -8.78 4.62 -20.58
CA GLN A 2 -9.70 5.51 -19.91
C GLN A 2 -9.68 5.20 -18.41
N ILE A 3 -9.54 6.22 -17.58
CA ILE A 3 -9.68 6.10 -16.12
C ILE A 3 -11.18 6.22 -15.83
N ILE A 4 -11.75 5.19 -15.21
CA ILE A 4 -13.18 5.14 -14.84
C ILE A 4 -13.43 5.34 -13.35
N ASP A 5 -12.39 5.19 -12.52
CA ASP A 5 -12.45 5.37 -11.07
C ASP A 5 -11.05 5.65 -10.51
N SER A 6 -10.98 6.17 -9.28
CA SER A 6 -9.74 6.45 -8.55
C SER A 6 -9.95 6.37 -7.04
N GLY A 7 -8.96 5.89 -6.31
CA GLY A 7 -9.01 5.78 -4.85
C GLY A 7 -7.65 5.92 -4.19
N ILE A 8 -7.64 5.83 -2.86
CA ILE A 8 -6.42 5.88 -2.04
C ILE A 8 -6.17 4.48 -1.48
N LEU A 9 -4.96 3.96 -1.72
CA LEU A 9 -4.53 2.66 -1.22
C LEU A 9 -4.28 2.71 0.30
N ASN A 10 -3.55 3.72 0.77
CA ASN A 10 -3.20 3.89 2.18
C ASN A 10 -2.77 5.34 2.49
N HIS A 11 -2.90 5.75 3.74
CA HIS A 11 -2.47 7.06 4.24
C HIS A 11 -1.16 6.95 5.01
N SER A 12 -0.24 7.86 4.71
CA SER A 12 0.96 8.10 5.52
C SER A 12 0.60 8.82 6.81
N GLU A 13 1.40 8.64 7.86
CA GLU A 13 1.21 9.31 9.14
C GLU A 13 2.47 10.06 9.56
N VAL A 14 2.38 11.40 9.63
CA VAL A 14 3.51 12.29 9.89
C VAL A 14 4.12 12.00 11.27
N GLY A 15 5.44 11.95 11.34
CA GLY A 15 6.17 11.70 12.60
C GLY A 15 6.19 10.24 13.04
N THR A 16 5.74 9.31 12.19
CA THR A 16 5.79 7.87 12.47
C THR A 16 6.75 7.17 11.50
N PRO A 17 7.10 5.89 11.75
CA PRO A 17 7.76 5.01 10.77
C PRO A 17 6.98 4.76 9.47
N ARG A 18 5.83 5.42 9.28
CA ARG A 18 4.97 5.37 8.09
C ARG A 18 4.73 6.77 7.51
N ALA A 19 5.60 7.73 7.81
CA ALA A 19 5.48 9.09 7.31
C ALA A 19 5.71 9.19 5.79
N THR A 20 6.46 8.25 5.22
CA THR A 20 6.70 8.15 3.77
C THR A 20 6.30 6.78 3.26
N LEU A 21 5.46 6.74 2.22
CA LEU A 21 5.05 5.51 1.52
C LEU A 21 5.48 5.62 0.05
N THR A 22 6.36 4.75 -0.40
CA THR A 22 7.02 4.85 -1.73
C THR A 22 7.05 3.52 -2.47
N PHE A 23 7.32 3.61 -3.77
CA PHE A 23 7.48 2.46 -4.69
C PHE A 23 6.29 1.48 -4.64
N PRO A 24 5.04 1.97 -4.85
CA PRO A 24 3.88 1.10 -4.80
C PRO A 24 3.90 0.08 -5.94
N SER A 25 3.43 -1.12 -5.66
CA SER A 25 3.12 -2.14 -6.64
C SER A 25 1.79 -2.80 -6.30
N VAL A 26 1.06 -3.24 -7.32
CA VAL A 26 -0.24 -3.93 -7.17
C VAL A 26 -0.26 -5.14 -8.10
N VAL A 27 -0.71 -6.28 -7.56
CA VAL A 27 -0.91 -7.52 -8.33
C VAL A 27 -2.27 -8.12 -8.01
N ALA A 28 -2.93 -8.66 -9.03
CA ALA A 28 -4.13 -9.48 -8.86
C ALA A 28 -3.72 -10.93 -8.53
N LEU A 29 -4.27 -11.46 -7.44
CA LEU A 29 -4.12 -12.87 -7.08
C LEU A 29 -5.12 -13.72 -7.88
N SER A 30 -4.90 -15.04 -7.92
CA SER A 30 -5.75 -15.97 -8.69
C SER A 30 -7.22 -15.99 -8.26
N ASN A 31 -7.52 -15.59 -7.02
CA ASN A 31 -8.87 -15.50 -6.49
C ASN A 31 -9.54 -14.13 -6.73
N GLY A 32 -8.89 -13.22 -7.46
CA GLY A 32 -9.39 -11.88 -7.74
C GLY A 32 -9.09 -10.83 -6.66
N THR A 33 -8.52 -11.21 -5.51
CA THR A 33 -8.03 -10.25 -4.51
C THR A 33 -6.88 -9.44 -5.12
N LEU A 34 -6.90 -8.11 -4.95
CA LEU A 34 -5.73 -7.28 -5.22
C LEU A 34 -4.83 -7.25 -3.99
N LEU A 35 -3.55 -7.54 -4.17
CA LEU A 35 -2.50 -7.34 -3.17
C LEU A 35 -1.64 -6.16 -3.60
N ALA A 36 -1.53 -5.16 -2.74
CA ALA A 36 -0.66 -4.03 -2.94
C ALA A 36 0.47 -4.01 -1.93
N SER A 37 1.64 -3.53 -2.35
CA SER A 37 2.82 -3.36 -1.51
C SER A 37 3.39 -1.96 -1.64
N CYS A 38 3.97 -1.44 -0.57
CA CYS A 38 4.79 -0.22 -0.60
C CYS A 38 5.93 -0.29 0.41
N ARG A 39 6.99 0.50 0.18
CA ARG A 39 8.03 0.78 1.18
C ARG A 39 7.50 1.86 2.12
N ALA A 40 7.46 1.56 3.41
CA ALA A 40 7.13 2.49 4.47
C ALA A 40 8.38 2.85 5.26
N GLY A 41 8.52 4.12 5.65
CA GLY A 41 9.59 4.59 6.52
C GLY A 41 9.27 5.93 7.16
N SER A 42 10.06 6.33 8.16
CA SER A 42 9.99 7.68 8.75
C SER A 42 10.40 8.78 7.76
N SER A 43 11.19 8.43 6.75
CA SER A 43 11.52 9.26 5.60
C SER A 43 11.69 8.38 4.34
N LYS A 44 12.15 8.95 3.22
CA LYS A 44 12.27 8.21 1.94
C LYS A 44 13.46 7.24 1.87
N ASP A 45 14.55 7.54 2.58
CA ASP A 45 15.80 6.78 2.56
C ASP A 45 16.39 6.73 3.98
N CYS A 46 15.80 5.90 4.83
CA CYS A 46 16.10 5.74 6.25
C CYS A 46 16.28 4.28 6.67
N ASP A 47 16.77 4.08 7.90
CA ASP A 47 17.09 2.77 8.46
C ASP A 47 15.87 2.01 8.97
N ASP A 48 14.77 2.70 9.30
CA ASP A 48 13.55 2.12 9.85
C ASP A 48 12.55 1.62 8.79
N GLU A 49 13.01 1.48 7.55
CA GLU A 49 12.15 1.14 6.43
C GLU A 49 11.75 -0.32 6.40
N THR A 50 10.55 -0.55 5.88
CA THR A 50 9.96 -1.88 5.78
C THR A 50 8.98 -1.97 4.61
N ILE A 51 8.49 -3.17 4.35
CA ILE A 51 7.44 -3.42 3.35
C ILE A 51 6.10 -3.61 4.06
N GLU A 52 5.11 -2.84 3.63
CA GLU A 52 3.72 -3.00 4.07
C GLU A 52 2.88 -3.55 2.93
N PHE A 53 1.93 -4.41 3.27
CA PHE A 53 0.92 -4.93 2.37
C PHE A 53 -0.48 -4.43 2.72
N CYS A 54 -1.29 -4.16 1.69
CA CYS A 54 -2.72 -3.93 1.80
C CYS A 54 -3.46 -4.86 0.83
N ARG A 55 -4.70 -5.24 1.15
CA ARG A 55 -5.54 -6.08 0.29
C ARG A 55 -6.84 -5.38 -0.07
N SER A 56 -7.35 -5.64 -1.27
CA SER A 56 -8.70 -5.30 -1.68
C SER A 56 -9.42 -6.54 -2.22
N ASN A 57 -10.67 -6.72 -1.82
CA ASN A 57 -11.55 -7.79 -2.31
C ASN A 57 -12.69 -7.25 -3.20
N ASP A 58 -12.66 -5.96 -3.52
CA ASP A 58 -13.72 -5.22 -4.23
C ASP A 58 -13.17 -4.44 -5.44
N GLY A 59 -12.10 -4.95 -6.06
CA GLY A 59 -11.53 -4.36 -7.27
C GLY A 59 -10.75 -3.06 -7.05
N GLY A 60 -10.34 -2.77 -5.80
CA GLY A 60 -9.55 -1.60 -5.44
C GLY A 60 -10.37 -0.43 -4.88
N ALA A 61 -11.67 -0.61 -4.69
CA ALA A 61 -12.55 0.41 -4.11
C ALA A 61 -12.26 0.66 -2.64
N THR A 62 -11.99 -0.40 -1.87
CA THR A 62 -11.54 -0.31 -0.47
C THR A 62 -10.32 -1.19 -0.22
N TRP A 63 -9.51 -0.77 0.75
CA TRP A 63 -8.26 -1.44 1.13
C TRP A 63 -8.25 -1.77 2.62
N SER A 64 -7.72 -2.94 2.96
CA SER A 64 -7.46 -3.33 4.35
C SER A 64 -6.45 -2.38 5.01
N PRO A 65 -6.42 -2.31 6.35
CA PRO A 65 -5.27 -1.75 7.05
C PRO A 65 -3.96 -2.41 6.58
N PRO A 66 -2.85 -1.65 6.60
CA PRO A 66 -1.54 -2.21 6.27
C PRO A 66 -1.14 -3.28 7.28
N TYR A 67 -0.48 -4.32 6.79
CA TYR A 67 0.18 -5.32 7.63
C TYR A 67 1.59 -5.59 7.14
N ARG A 68 2.46 -6.01 8.06
CA ARG A 68 3.81 -6.48 7.74
C ARG A 68 3.75 -8.00 7.55
N PRO A 69 4.31 -8.53 6.46
CA PRO A 69 4.34 -9.97 6.22
C PRO A 69 5.31 -10.73 7.13
N PHE A 70 6.21 -10.04 7.83
CA PHE A 70 7.25 -10.58 8.70
C PHE A 70 7.48 -9.67 9.91
#